data_AF-A0A8T5SBZ8-F1
#
_entry.id   AF-A0A8T5SBZ8-F1
#
_cell.length_a   1.000
_cell.length_b   1.000
_cell.length_c   1.000
_cell.angle_alpha   90.00
_cell.angle_beta   90.00
_cell.angle_gamma   90.00
#
_symmetry.space_group_name_H-M   'P 1'
#
loop_
_entity.id
_entity.type
_entity.pdbx_description
1 polymer ?
#
loop_
_entity_poly.entity_id
_entity_poly.type
_entity_poly.pdbx_seq_one_letter_code
_entity_poly.pdbx_strand_id
1 'polypeptide(L)'
;MEYLESYGVLPRKKIAPLLSKYLDEAALKENIKISGFHLSTGAHTDSVPFHLRKNHSVDIVTRDAGKYTHNKIDTPDKVDPKVLHEASLIICKPISMLDNDFEILCKNEQLVCE
;
A
#
# COMPACT_ATOMS: atom_id res chain seq x y z
N MET A 1 24.99 -18.46 2.88
CA MET A 1 23.67 -18.74 3.49
C MET A 1 22.65 -18.71 2.37
N GLU A 2 22.26 -19.90 1.92
CA GLU A 2 21.17 -20.10 0.97
C GLU A 2 19.86 -20.06 1.76
N TYR A 3 18.94 -19.18 1.36
CA TYR A 3 17.63 -19.10 1.99
C TYR A 3 16.63 -19.87 1.11
N LEU A 4 16.11 -20.96 1.68
CA LEU A 4 14.97 -21.72 1.17
C LEU A 4 13.74 -20.83 1.05
N GLU A 5 13.00 -21.05 -0.04
CA GLU A 5 11.72 -20.48 -0.44
C GLU A 5 10.83 -20.05 0.73
N SER A 6 10.95 -18.79 1.12
CA SER A 6 10.01 -18.08 1.98
C SER A 6 9.48 -16.90 1.16
N TYR A 7 8.27 -17.05 0.64
CA TYR A 7 7.52 -15.96 0.03
C TYR A 7 7.32 -14.87 1.09
N GLY A 8 7.96 -13.71 0.93
CA GLY A 8 7.65 -12.54 1.74
C GLY A 8 8.81 -11.70 2.25
N VAL A 9 10.07 -11.96 1.85
CA VAL A 9 11.20 -11.15 2.33
C VAL A 9 11.70 -10.20 1.24
N LEU A 10 11.05 -9.05 1.11
CA LEU A 10 11.62 -7.91 0.39
C LEU A 10 11.44 -6.61 1.22
N PRO A 11 12.52 -5.86 1.49
CA PRO A 11 12.45 -4.68 2.35
C PRO A 11 11.61 -3.57 1.71
N ARG A 12 10.88 -2.85 2.58
CA ARG A 12 9.96 -1.72 2.39
C ARG A 12 10.25 -0.73 1.23
N LYS A 13 11.50 -0.58 0.80
CA LYS A 13 11.93 0.37 -0.26
C LYS A 13 12.25 -0.27 -1.62
N LYS A 14 12.20 -1.60 -1.76
CA LYS A 14 12.51 -2.29 -3.02
C LYS A 14 11.28 -2.75 -3.80
N ILE A 15 10.14 -2.94 -3.13
CA ILE A 15 8.94 -3.53 -3.75
C ILE A 15 8.20 -2.53 -4.64
N ALA A 16 8.14 -1.25 -4.26
CA ALA A 16 7.46 -0.20 -5.04
C ALA A 16 7.97 1.21 -4.70
N PRO A 17 9.18 1.61 -5.14
CA PRO A 17 9.79 2.88 -4.74
C PRO A 17 8.98 4.10 -5.19
N LEU A 18 8.40 4.05 -6.39
CA LEU A 18 7.54 5.12 -6.90
C LEU A 18 6.27 5.28 -6.06
N LEU A 19 5.54 4.18 -5.82
CA LEU A 19 4.33 4.19 -5.00
C LEU A 19 4.62 4.62 -3.55
N SER A 20 5.76 4.21 -2.98
CA SER A 20 6.18 4.60 -1.63
C SER A 20 6.38 6.12 -1.52
N LYS A 21 6.95 6.76 -2.56
CA LYS A 21 7.10 8.22 -2.60
C LYS A 21 5.76 8.93 -2.47
N TYR A 22 4.77 8.55 -3.27
CA TYR A 22 3.45 9.18 -3.23
C TYR A 22 2.70 8.90 -1.91
N LEU A 23 2.84 7.70 -1.36
CA LEU A 23 2.28 7.36 -0.05
C LEU A 23 2.89 8.22 1.07
N ASP A 24 4.21 8.41 1.07
CA ASP A 24 4.91 9.26 2.05
C ASP A 24 4.50 10.74 1.90
N GLU A 25 4.38 11.25 0.67
CA GLU A 25 3.92 12.61 0.41
C GLU A 25 2.45 12.83 0.83
N ALA A 26 1.57 11.89 0.54
CA ALA A 26 0.17 11.94 0.98
C ALA A 26 0.07 11.92 2.51
N ALA A 27 0.84 11.04 3.17
CA ALA A 27 0.90 10.96 4.62
C ALA A 27 1.36 12.27 5.25
N LEU A 28 2.38 12.92 4.68
CA LEU A 28 2.85 14.22 5.14
C LEU A 28 1.79 15.31 4.99
N LYS A 29 1.14 15.39 3.81
CA LYS A 29 0.13 16.43 3.52
C LYS A 29 -1.11 16.31 4.39
N GLU A 30 -1.56 15.08 4.64
CA GLU A 30 -2.77 14.80 5.42
C GLU A 30 -2.47 14.63 6.92
N ASN A 31 -1.21 14.78 7.34
CA ASN A 31 -0.75 14.59 8.72
C ASN A 31 -1.11 13.18 9.28
N ILE A 32 -0.95 12.14 8.45
CA ILE A 32 -1.23 10.75 8.78
C ILE A 32 0.09 10.02 9.04
N LYS A 33 0.15 9.22 10.11
CA LYS A 33 1.35 8.46 10.47
C LYS A 33 1.33 7.07 9.85
N ILE A 34 2.13 6.85 8.81
CA ILE A 34 2.34 5.50 8.24
C ILE A 34 3.54 4.81 8.90
N SER A 35 3.30 3.65 9.50
CA SER A 35 4.35 2.83 10.12
C SER A 35 4.70 1.63 9.25
N GLY A 36 5.98 1.23 9.30
CA GLY A 36 6.47 0.07 8.56
C GLY A 36 6.37 -1.16 9.40
N PHE A 37 5.78 -2.19 8.82
CA PHE A 37 5.63 -3.46 9.50
C PHE A 37 6.03 -4.57 8.56
N HIS A 38 6.80 -5.53 9.09
CA HIS A 38 7.17 -6.74 8.38
C HIS A 38 6.59 -7.90 9.19
N LEU A 39 5.78 -8.73 8.53
CA LEU A 39 5.35 -10.00 9.09
C LEU A 39 6.46 -11.03 8.85
N SER A 40 6.95 -11.65 9.93
CA SER A 40 7.97 -12.70 9.86
C SER A 40 7.38 -14.07 9.53
N THR A 41 6.07 -14.24 9.69
CA THR A 41 5.35 -15.47 9.35
C THR A 41 4.78 -15.34 7.95
N GLY A 42 4.84 -16.43 7.16
CA GLY A 42 4.40 -16.56 5.77
C GLY A 42 2.91 -16.30 5.55
N ALA A 43 2.46 -15.11 5.91
CA ALA A 43 1.16 -14.59 5.60
C ALA A 43 1.10 -14.39 4.09
N HIS A 44 0.11 -15.02 3.46
CA HIS A 44 -0.28 -14.64 2.12
C HIS A 44 -0.80 -13.21 2.20
N THR A 45 0.02 -12.26 1.76
CA THR A 45 -0.45 -10.89 1.59
C THR A 45 -1.26 -10.81 0.30
N ASP A 46 -2.29 -9.97 0.29
CA ASP A 46 -3.14 -9.79 -0.89
C ASP A 46 -2.35 -9.25 -2.10
N SER A 47 -1.22 -8.60 -1.85
CA SER A 47 -0.24 -8.15 -2.84
C SER A 47 0.55 -9.26 -3.56
N VAL A 48 0.65 -10.48 -3.01
CA VAL A 48 1.51 -11.54 -3.59
C VAL A 48 1.20 -11.82 -5.08
N PRO A 49 -0.07 -12.04 -5.49
CA PRO A 49 -0.39 -12.29 -6.90
C PRO A 49 0.00 -11.14 -7.84
N PHE A 50 0.02 -9.90 -7.35
CA PHE A 50 0.42 -8.73 -8.14
C PHE A 50 1.94 -8.69 -8.32
N HIS A 51 2.70 -8.98 -7.27
CA HIS A 51 4.16 -9.11 -7.36
C HIS A 51 4.60 -10.21 -8.32
N LEU A 52 3.91 -11.36 -8.32
CA LEU A 52 4.18 -12.45 -9.27
C LEU A 52 3.96 -12.04 -10.73
N ARG A 53 3.10 -11.05 -10.97
CA ARG A 53 2.85 -10.45 -12.30
C ARG A 53 3.74 -9.26 -12.60
N LYS A 54 4.78 -9.02 -11.80
CA LYS A 54 5.71 -7.88 -11.89
C LYS A 54 5.04 -6.52 -11.71
N ASN A 55 3.87 -6.47 -11.07
CA ASN A 55 3.24 -5.22 -10.69
C ASN A 55 3.78 -4.73 -9.35
N HIS A 56 3.99 -3.42 -9.27
CA HIS A 56 4.22 -2.74 -8.01
C HIS A 56 2.92 -2.74 -7.21
N SER A 57 2.97 -3.25 -5.98
CA SER A 57 1.84 -3.22 -5.04
C SER A 57 2.36 -3.05 -3.62
N VAL A 58 1.49 -2.55 -2.74
CA VAL A 58 1.77 -2.35 -1.31
C VAL A 58 0.48 -2.67 -0.57
N ASP A 59 0.57 -3.46 0.49
CA ASP A 59 -0.56 -3.69 1.38
C ASP A 59 -0.63 -2.57 2.42
N ILE A 60 -1.82 -2.00 2.58
CA ILE A 60 -2.13 -1.05 3.66
C ILE A 60 -3.00 -1.80 4.66
N VAL A 61 -2.51 -1.94 5.89
CA VAL A 61 -3.16 -2.73 6.93
C VAL A 61 -3.28 -1.98 8.23
N THR A 62 -4.29 -2.31 9.01
CA THR A 62 -4.50 -1.79 10.37
C THR A 62 -4.21 -2.90 11.37
N ARG A 63 -3.10 -2.79 12.10
CA ARG A 63 -2.59 -3.90 12.94
C ARG A 63 -3.62 -4.37 13.98
N ASP A 64 -4.31 -3.42 14.58
CA ASP A 64 -5.26 -3.71 15.67
C ASP A 64 -6.54 -4.38 15.19
N ALA A 65 -6.81 -4.40 13.88
CA ALA A 65 -7.93 -5.14 13.30
C ALA A 65 -7.64 -6.65 13.18
N GLY A 66 -6.36 -7.05 13.13
CA GLY A 66 -5.97 -8.45 12.92
C GLY A 66 -6.50 -9.45 13.97
N LYS A 67 -6.77 -8.99 15.20
CA LYS A 67 -7.37 -9.83 16.27
C LYS A 67 -8.84 -10.18 15.99
N TYR A 68 -9.51 -9.45 15.11
CA TYR A 68 -10.91 -9.65 14.79
C TYR A 68 -11.10 -10.39 13.46
N THR A 69 -10.13 -10.31 12.55
CA THR A 69 -10.18 -10.89 11.21
C THR A 69 -10.59 -12.37 11.23
N HIS A 70 -11.52 -12.73 10.34
CA HIS A 70 -12.08 -14.09 10.18
C HIS A 70 -12.86 -14.63 11.40
N ASN A 71 -13.27 -13.77 12.32
CA ASN A 71 -14.14 -14.14 13.44
C ASN A 71 -15.56 -13.59 13.27
N LYS A 72 -16.52 -14.16 14.01
CA LYS A 72 -17.94 -13.72 14.01
C LYS A 72 -18.16 -12.27 14.47
N ILE A 73 -17.14 -11.68 15.10
CA ILE A 73 -17.18 -10.30 15.62
C ILE A 73 -16.58 -9.29 14.63
N ASP A 74 -16.05 -9.75 13.50
CA ASP A 74 -15.61 -8.92 12.37
C ASP A 74 -16.84 -8.34 11.67
N THR A 75 -17.27 -7.17 12.15
CA THR A 75 -18.54 -6.54 11.78
C THR A 75 -18.29 -5.07 11.42
N PRO A 76 -18.97 -4.51 10.39
CA PRO A 76 -18.69 -3.15 9.91
C PRO A 76 -18.81 -2.06 10.99
N ASP A 77 -19.67 -2.24 12.00
CA ASP A 77 -19.84 -1.29 13.11
C ASP A 77 -18.63 -1.23 14.05
N LYS A 78 -17.67 -2.16 13.93
CA LYS A 78 -16.42 -2.19 14.70
C LYS A 78 -15.27 -1.48 14.00
N VAL A 79 -15.47 -1.01 12.77
CA VAL A 79 -14.46 -0.24 12.04
C VAL A 79 -14.35 1.14 12.66
N ASP A 80 -13.14 1.52 13.08
CA ASP A 80 -12.86 2.87 13.56
C ASP A 80 -13.04 3.88 12.40
N PRO A 81 -13.99 4.83 12.49
CA PRO A 81 -14.25 5.79 11.42
C PRO A 81 -13.05 6.66 11.07
N LYS A 82 -12.21 6.99 12.06
CA LYS A 82 -11.00 7.78 11.84
C LYS A 82 -10.00 6.98 11.02
N VAL A 83 -9.78 5.71 11.39
CA VAL A 83 -8.87 4.83 10.65
C VAL A 83 -9.36 4.59 9.22
N LEU A 84 -10.66 4.39 9.03
CA LEU A 84 -11.26 4.25 7.70
C LEU A 84 -11.06 5.52 6.85
N HIS A 85 -11.28 6.69 7.45
CA HIS A 85 -11.07 7.98 6.79
C HIS A 85 -9.60 8.18 6.40
N GLU A 86 -8.66 7.95 7.32
CA GLU A 86 -7.22 8.04 7.06
C GLU A 86 -6.77 7.06 5.97
N ALA A 87 -7.23 5.81 6.01
CA ALA A 87 -6.95 4.83 4.96
C ALA A 87 -7.48 5.29 3.60
N SER A 88 -8.69 5.85 3.55
CA SER A 88 -9.27 6.38 2.32
C SER A 88 -8.45 7.54 1.75
N LEU A 89 -7.99 8.47 2.59
CA LEU A 89 -7.12 9.57 2.18
C LEU A 89 -5.78 9.06 1.64
N ILE A 90 -5.16 8.12 2.34
CA ILE A 90 -3.89 7.50 1.91
C ILE A 90 -4.02 6.70 0.62
N ILE A 91 -5.21 6.23 0.24
CA ILE A 91 -5.42 5.58 -1.05
C ILE A 91 -5.72 6.61 -2.14
N CYS A 92 -6.67 7.51 -1.92
CA CYS A 92 -7.11 8.46 -2.94
C CYS A 92 -6.02 9.46 -3.33
N LYS A 93 -5.28 10.00 -2.34
CA LYS A 93 -4.31 11.07 -2.59
C LYS A 93 -3.13 10.62 -3.46
N PRO A 94 -2.49 9.46 -3.22
CA PRO A 94 -1.46 8.94 -4.12
C PRO A 94 -1.96 8.67 -5.52
N ILE A 95 -3.17 8.11 -5.69
CA ILE A 95 -3.76 7.88 -7.02
C ILE A 95 -3.92 9.22 -7.74
N SER A 96 -4.52 10.23 -7.10
CA SER A 96 -4.65 11.55 -7.72
C SER A 96 -3.31 12.21 -8.04
N MET A 97 -2.28 12.03 -7.21
CA MET A 97 -0.93 12.55 -7.51
C MET A 97 -0.30 11.82 -8.70
N LEU A 98 -0.44 10.50 -8.77
CA LEU A 98 0.02 9.68 -9.89
C LEU A 98 -0.67 10.10 -11.21
N ASP A 99 -1.99 10.26 -11.19
CA ASP A 99 -2.75 10.67 -12.36
C ASP A 99 -2.35 12.07 -12.83
N ASN A 100 -2.17 13.02 -11.91
CA ASN A 100 -1.72 14.37 -12.24
C ASN A 100 -0.31 14.37 -12.84
N ASP A 101 0.63 13.64 -12.24
CA ASP A 101 1.99 13.55 -12.77
C ASP A 101 1.99 12.88 -14.15
N PHE A 102 1.18 11.83 -14.34
CA PHE A 102 0.99 11.20 -15.65
C PHE A 102 0.47 12.19 -16.70
N GLU A 103 -0.58 12.95 -16.38
CA GLU A 103 -1.10 13.97 -17.30
C GLU A 103 -0.05 15.02 -17.69
N ILE A 104 0.75 15.48 -16.73
CA ILE A 104 1.82 16.44 -16.97
C ILE A 104 2.87 15.84 -17.92
N LEU A 105 3.25 14.57 -17.70
CA LEU A 105 4.21 13.88 -18.55
C LEU A 105 3.69 13.69 -19.98
N CYS A 106 2.40 13.38 -20.15
CA CYS A 106 1.76 13.30 -21.47
C CYS A 106 1.73 14.67 -22.17
N LYS A 107 1.32 15.73 -21.45
CA LYS A 107 1.25 17.11 -21.99
C LYS A 107 2.63 17.64 -22.38
N ASN A 108 3.68 17.21 -21.70
CA ASN A 108 5.07 17.58 -21.99
C ASN A 108 5.74 16.66 -23.02
N GLU A 109 4.99 15.74 -23.67
CA GLU A 109 5.49 14.77 -24.66
C GLU A 109 6.64 13.89 -24.13
N GLN A 110 6.75 13.74 -22.81
CA GLN A 110 7.77 12.89 -22.17
C GLN A 110 7.36 11.40 -22.20
N LEU A 111 6.08 11.12 -22.49
CA LEU A 111 5.51 9.80 -22.67
C LEU A 111 4.54 9.82 -23.86
N VAL A 112 4.51 8.72 -24.63
CA VAL A 112 3.44 8.48 -25.62
C VAL A 112 2.26 7.89 -24.85
N CYS A 113 1.16 8.64 -24.80
CA CYS A 113 -0.06 8.27 -24.10
C CYS A 113 -1.15 7.99 -25.14
N GLU A 114 -1.82 6.84 -25.03
CA GLU A 114 -2.99 6.47 -25.85
C GLU A 114 -4.29 7.06 -25.27
#